data_AF-A0A7J3AY96-F1
#
_entry.id   AF-A0A7J3AY96-F1
#
_cell.length_a   1.000
_cell.length_b   1.000
_cell.length_c   1.000
_cell.angle_alpha   90.00
_cell.angle_beta   90.00
_cell.angle_gamma   90.00
#
_symmetry.space_group_name_H-M   'P 1'
#
loop_
_entity.id
_entity.type
_entity.pdbx_description
1 polymer ?
#
loop_
_entity_poly.entity_id
_entity_poly.type
_entity_poly.pdbx_seq_one_letter_code
_entity_poly.pdbx_strand_id
1 'polypeptide(L)'
;MSSESELYSWAFRAGKTMFECLSASSGGREDTVRNKLRSFVLSLRSELTPERFRRALVDQIVSIMVDCDKELSLPRVIKMERPWTVDEFYRYSTAILAGLYEAIFSRYEGV
;
A
#
# COMPACT_ATOMS: atom_id res chain seq x y z
N MET A 1 2.74 0.19 20.22
CA MET A 1 2.14 -0.73 19.23
C MET A 1 1.32 0.12 18.28
N SER A 2 1.49 -0.01 16.96
CA SER A 2 0.59 0.67 16.03
C SER A 2 -0.75 -0.06 16.02
N SER A 3 -1.84 0.67 16.11
CA SER A 3 -3.17 0.06 16.04
C SER A 3 -3.54 -0.29 14.60
N GLU A 4 -4.46 -1.24 14.42
CA GLU A 4 -4.96 -1.61 13.09
C GLU A 4 -5.59 -0.42 12.36
N SER A 5 -6.26 0.48 13.10
CA SER A 5 -6.83 1.71 12.54
C SER A 5 -5.76 2.71 12.07
N GLU A 6 -4.62 2.80 12.76
CA GLU A 6 -3.47 3.59 12.33
C GLU A 6 -2.84 3.01 11.06
N LEU A 7 -2.68 1.68 10.99
CA LEU A 7 -2.14 1.01 9.81
C LEU A 7 -3.07 1.14 8.61
N TYR A 8 -4.37 0.97 8.83
CA TYR A 8 -5.39 1.23 7.83
C TYR A 8 -5.31 2.67 7.30
N SER A 9 -5.35 3.65 8.21
CA SER A 9 -5.32 5.07 7.85
C SER A 9 -4.03 5.46 7.11
N TRP A 10 -2.91 4.89 7.55
CA TRP A 10 -1.63 5.05 6.86
C TRP A 10 -1.67 4.43 5.46
N ALA A 11 -2.15 3.19 5.33
CA ALA A 11 -2.22 2.49 4.06
C ALA A 11 -3.16 3.19 3.07
N PHE A 12 -4.27 3.75 3.57
CA PHE A 12 -5.15 4.60 2.77
C PHE A 12 -4.42 5.83 2.23
N ARG A 13 -3.71 6.57 3.08
CA ARG A 13 -2.91 7.72 2.63
C ARG A 13 -1.81 7.30 1.64
N ALA A 14 -1.13 6.18 1.92
CA ALA A 14 -0.10 5.64 1.03
C ALA A 14 -0.67 5.29 -0.35
N GLY A 15 -1.80 4.61 -0.41
CA GLY A 15 -2.48 4.26 -1.66
C GLY A 15 -2.86 5.49 -2.48
N LYS A 16 -3.41 6.51 -1.82
CA LYS A 16 -3.74 7.80 -2.45
C LYS A 16 -2.51 8.52 -2.99
N THR A 17 -1.45 8.62 -2.18
CA THR A 17 -0.18 9.25 -2.60
C THR A 17 0.40 8.51 -3.81
N MET A 18 0.49 7.18 -3.76
CA MET A 18 1.01 6.38 -4.88
C MET A 18 0.17 6.56 -6.16
N PHE A 19 -1.16 6.61 -6.04
CA PHE A 19 -2.03 6.89 -7.18
C PHE A 19 -1.74 8.27 -7.77
N GLU A 20 -1.67 9.31 -6.95
CA GLU A 20 -1.40 10.67 -7.41
C GLU A 20 -0.02 10.80 -8.08
N CYS A 21 1.02 10.18 -7.50
CA CYS A 21 2.38 10.17 -8.06
C CYS A 21 2.42 9.49 -9.44
N LEU A 22 1.80 8.31 -9.57
CA LEU A 22 1.75 7.58 -10.83
C LEU A 22 0.87 8.28 -11.87
N SER A 23 -0.25 8.86 -11.46
CA SER A 23 -1.14 9.60 -12.35
C SER A 23 -0.46 10.84 -12.94
N ALA A 24 0.31 11.57 -12.12
CA ALA A 24 1.11 12.71 -12.57
C ALA A 24 2.16 12.31 -13.62
N SER A 25 2.88 11.19 -13.44
CA SER A 25 3.91 10.73 -14.38
C SER A 25 3.35 10.01 -15.61
N SER A 26 2.11 9.48 -15.55
CA SER A 26 1.48 8.73 -16.64
C SER A 26 0.80 9.59 -17.71
N GLY A 27 0.77 10.92 -17.55
CA GLY A 27 0.11 11.84 -18.48
C GLY A 27 -1.42 11.68 -18.50
N GLY A 28 -2.04 11.39 -17.35
CA GLY A 28 -3.50 11.30 -17.22
C GLY A 28 -4.11 9.93 -17.57
N ARG A 29 -3.30 8.86 -17.66
CA ARG A 29 -3.79 7.48 -17.90
C ARG A 29 -4.22 6.80 -16.60
N GLU A 30 -5.20 7.38 -15.91
CA GLU A 30 -5.63 6.94 -14.59
C GLU A 30 -6.07 5.47 -14.55
N ASP A 31 -6.74 4.96 -15.59
CA ASP A 31 -7.13 3.54 -15.65
C ASP A 31 -5.92 2.59 -15.70
N THR A 32 -4.85 3.00 -16.39
CA THR A 32 -3.60 2.24 -16.43
C THR A 32 -2.94 2.23 -15.06
N VAL A 33 -2.90 3.37 -14.37
CA VAL A 33 -2.39 3.50 -13.01
C VAL A 33 -3.20 2.64 -12.04
N ARG A 34 -4.53 2.71 -12.13
CA ARG A 34 -5.46 1.91 -11.33
C ARG A 34 -5.24 0.41 -11.53
N ASN A 35 -5.10 -0.04 -12.77
CA ASN A 35 -4.82 -1.44 -13.08
C ASN A 35 -3.45 -1.89 -12.55
N LYS A 36 -2.42 -1.04 -12.66
CA LYS A 36 -1.10 -1.31 -12.08
C LYS A 36 -1.17 -1.48 -10.56
N LEU A 37 -1.84 -0.56 -9.87
CA LEU A 37 -2.01 -0.61 -8.42
C LEU A 37 -2.93 -1.77 -7.99
N ARG A 38 -3.93 -2.14 -8.80
CA ARG A 38 -4.74 -3.34 -8.59
C ARG A 38 -3.88 -4.60 -8.58
N SER A 39 -3.05 -4.77 -9.60
CA SER A 39 -2.15 -5.91 -9.71
C SER A 39 -1.18 -5.98 -8.54
N PHE A 40 -0.68 -4.84 -8.09
CA PHE A 40 0.14 -4.76 -6.88
C PHE A 40 -0.60 -5.23 -5.62
N VAL A 41 -1.82 -4.74 -5.36
CA VAL A 41 -2.62 -5.17 -4.19
C VAL A 41 -2.93 -6.68 -4.25
N LEU A 42 -3.23 -7.21 -5.43
CA LEU A 42 -3.45 -8.64 -5.64
C LEU A 42 -2.17 -9.47 -5.42
N SER A 43 -1.01 -8.95 -5.84
CA SER A 43 0.28 -9.57 -5.58
C SER A 43 0.56 -9.61 -4.08
N LEU A 44 0.38 -8.50 -3.36
CA LEU A 44 0.55 -8.44 -1.90
C LEU A 44 -0.35 -9.44 -1.17
N ARG A 45 -1.62 -9.55 -1.58
CA ARG A 45 -2.56 -10.51 -0.99
C ARG A 45 -2.09 -11.97 -1.17
N SER A 46 -1.34 -12.25 -2.23
CA SER A 46 -0.82 -13.59 -2.51
C SER A 46 0.42 -13.93 -1.68
N GLU A 47 1.02 -12.97 -0.97
CA GLU A 47 2.18 -13.23 -0.13
C GLU A 47 1.80 -13.98 1.15
N LEU A 48 2.42 -15.14 1.36
CA LEU A 48 2.09 -16.04 2.47
C LEU A 48 3.00 -15.87 3.70
N THR A 49 4.06 -15.06 3.59
CA THR A 49 4.98 -14.83 4.72
C THR A 49 5.10 -13.35 5.05
N PRO A 50 5.26 -12.99 6.34
CA PRO A 50 5.37 -11.60 6.76
C PRO A 50 6.55 -10.87 6.11
N GLU A 51 7.68 -11.55 5.91
CA GLU A 51 8.88 -10.99 5.32
C GLU A 51 8.66 -10.64 3.85
N ARG A 52 8.04 -11.55 3.09
CA ARG A 52 7.76 -11.32 1.66
C ARG A 52 6.73 -10.23 1.47
N PHE A 53 5.64 -10.24 2.27
CA PHE A 53 4.63 -9.18 2.26
C PHE A 53 5.24 -7.81 2.54
N ARG A 54 6.02 -7.68 3.61
CA ARG A 54 6.68 -6.41 3.98
C ARG A 54 7.62 -5.94 2.88
N ARG A 55 8.46 -6.84 2.37
CA ARG A 55 9.41 -6.52 1.31
C ARG A 55 8.71 -6.04 0.05
N ALA A 56 7.73 -6.78 -0.45
CA ALA A 56 6.97 -6.40 -1.63
C ALA A 56 6.25 -5.05 -1.45
N LEU A 57 5.70 -4.77 -0.26
CA LEU A 57 5.07 -3.50 0.05
C LEU A 57 6.07 -2.35 0.01
N VAL A 58 7.21 -2.50 0.67
CA VAL A 58 8.25 -1.46 0.73
C VAL A 58 8.90 -1.24 -0.63
N ASP A 59 9.25 -2.31 -1.34
CA ASP A 59 9.88 -2.25 -2.66
C ASP A 59 8.97 -1.49 -3.65
N GLN A 60 7.66 -1.77 -3.62
CA GLN A 60 6.71 -1.06 -4.48
C GLN A 60 6.58 0.42 -4.11
N ILE A 61 6.48 0.74 -2.80
CA ILE A 61 6.41 2.12 -2.33
C ILE A 61 7.65 2.87 -2.78
N VAL A 62 8.85 2.36 -2.49
CA VAL A 62 10.12 3.01 -2.87
C VAL A 62 10.19 3.20 -4.38
N SER A 63 9.84 2.18 -5.17
CA SER A 63 9.84 2.26 -6.63
C SER A 63 8.92 3.36 -7.17
N ILE A 64 7.80 3.65 -6.53
CA ILE A 64 6.87 4.72 -6.96
C ILE A 64 7.34 6.08 -6.44
N MET A 65 7.82 6.13 -5.20
CA MET A 65 8.15 7.38 -4.52
C MET A 65 9.49 7.98 -4.98
N VAL A 66 10.39 7.20 -5.60
CA VAL A 66 11.67 7.70 -6.13
C VAL A 66 11.50 8.90 -7.07
N ASP A 67 10.46 8.88 -7.90
CA ASP A 67 10.17 9.95 -8.87
C ASP A 67 9.02 10.88 -8.40
N CYS A 68 8.66 10.82 -7.11
CA CYS A 68 7.57 11.62 -6.55
C CYS A 68 8.08 12.69 -5.60
N ASP A 69 7.54 13.89 -5.72
CA ASP A 69 7.84 15.05 -4.87
C ASP A 69 7.09 15.01 -3.52
N LYS A 70 6.14 14.08 -3.36
CA LYS A 70 5.37 13.90 -2.14
C LYS A 70 6.13 13.09 -1.10
N GLU A 71 5.86 13.39 0.16
CA GLU A 71 6.42 12.61 1.27
C GLU A 71 5.50 11.45 1.67
N LEU A 72 6.11 10.28 1.89
CA LEU A 72 5.43 9.13 2.48
C LEU A 72 6.35 8.45 3.51
N SER A 73 6.02 8.62 4.79
CA SER A 73 6.75 7.96 5.87
C SER A 73 6.22 6.53 6.09
N LEU A 74 7.11 5.54 6.17
CA LEU A 74 6.73 4.19 6.60
C LEU A 74 6.54 4.14 8.13
N PRO A 75 5.49 3.49 8.65
CA PRO A 75 5.24 3.36 10.07
C PRO A 75 6.24 2.41 10.71
N ARG A 76 6.48 2.55 12.01
CA ARG A 76 7.51 1.77 12.73
C ARG A 76 7.33 0.27 12.54
N VAL A 77 6.10 -0.24 12.62
CA VAL A 77 5.81 -1.67 12.47
C VAL A 77 6.24 -2.27 11.13
N ILE A 78 6.31 -1.44 10.08
CA ILE A 78 6.79 -1.81 8.75
C ILE A 78 8.31 -1.70 8.65
N LYS A 79 8.91 -0.70 9.33
CA LYS A 79 10.36 -0.48 9.39
C LYS A 79 11.11 -1.44 10.32
N MET A 80 10.41 -2.08 11.26
CA MET A 80 11.04 -2.95 12.26
C MET A 80 11.63 -4.22 11.64
N GLU A 81 12.86 -4.55 12.00
CA GLU A 81 13.54 -5.78 11.56
C GLU A 81 12.99 -7.04 12.22
N ARG A 82 12.32 -6.92 13.38
CA ARG A 82 11.74 -8.09 14.03
C ARG A 82 10.72 -8.78 13.12
N PRO A 83 10.64 -10.11 13.13
CA PRO A 83 9.55 -10.83 12.51
C PRO A 83 8.20 -10.44 13.12
N TRP A 84 7.15 -10.41 12.31
CA TRP A 84 5.78 -10.37 12.82
C TRP A 84 5.38 -11.78 13.23
N THR A 85 4.61 -11.90 14.30
CA THR A 85 3.94 -13.17 14.59
C THR A 85 2.89 -13.46 13.50
N VAL A 86 2.41 -14.70 13.45
CA VAL A 86 1.33 -15.09 12.53
C VAL A 86 0.08 -14.22 12.73
N ASP A 87 -0.31 -13.99 13.98
CA ASP A 87 -1.45 -13.14 14.34
C ASP A 87 -1.25 -11.69 13.88
N GLU A 88 -0.07 -11.12 14.15
CA GLU A 88 0.29 -9.78 13.70
C GLU A 88 0.26 -9.67 12.19
N PHE A 89 0.77 -10.68 11.48
CA PHE A 89 0.76 -10.71 10.03
C PHE A 89 -0.66 -10.65 9.49
N TYR A 90 -1.59 -11.47 10.00
CA TYR A 90 -2.98 -11.44 9.54
C TYR A 90 -3.64 -10.08 9.82
N ARG A 91 -3.47 -9.52 11.02
CA ARG A 91 -4.10 -8.24 11.39
C ARG A 91 -3.51 -7.07 10.60
N TYR A 92 -2.19 -6.97 10.54
CA TYR A 92 -1.51 -5.87 9.84
C TYR A 92 -1.70 -5.96 8.33
N SER A 93 -1.57 -7.15 7.72
CA SER A 93 -1.79 -7.30 6.28
C SER A 93 -3.23 -6.98 5.89
N THR A 94 -4.22 -7.39 6.69
CA THR A 94 -5.63 -7.06 6.46
C THR A 94 -5.87 -5.55 6.49
N ALA A 95 -5.39 -4.87 7.54
CA ALA A 95 -5.54 -3.41 7.65
C ALA A 95 -4.86 -2.67 6.48
N ILE A 96 -3.66 -3.10 6.10
CA ILE A 96 -2.90 -2.49 5.00
C ILE A 96 -3.59 -2.72 3.66
N LEU A 97 -4.00 -3.96 3.36
CA LEU A 97 -4.70 -4.29 2.11
C LEU A 97 -6.01 -3.53 1.99
N ALA A 98 -6.79 -3.46 3.07
CA ALA A 98 -8.05 -2.72 3.10
C ALA A 98 -7.83 -1.23 2.82
N GLY A 99 -6.87 -0.59 3.51
CA GLY A 99 -6.57 0.82 3.30
C GLY A 99 -6.08 1.12 1.88
N LEU A 100 -5.15 0.32 1.36
CA LEU A 100 -4.67 0.45 -0.02
C LEU A 100 -5.82 0.32 -1.02
N TYR A 101 -6.64 -0.73 -0.87
CA TYR A 101 -7.75 -1.00 -1.77
C TYR A 101 -8.77 0.15 -1.75
N GLU A 102 -9.20 0.59 -0.57
CA GLU A 102 -10.17 1.68 -0.45
C GLU A 102 -9.64 2.99 -1.06
N ALA A 103 -8.37 3.32 -0.82
CA ALA A 103 -7.76 4.52 -1.39
C ALA A 103 -7.70 4.50 -2.92
N ILE A 104 -7.49 3.32 -3.51
CA ILE A 104 -7.42 3.17 -4.95
C ILE A 104 -8.83 3.15 -5.55
N PHE A 105 -9.81 2.45 -4.97
CA PHE A 105 -11.08 2.10 -5.63
C PHE A 105 -12.35 2.79 -5.11
N SER A 106 -12.38 3.32 -3.88
CA SER A 106 -13.64 3.77 -3.23
C SER A 106 -14.38 4.93 -3.91
N ARG A 107 -13.72 5.71 -4.77
CA ARG A 107 -14.37 6.80 -5.53
C ARG A 107 -15.00 6.37 -6.85
N TYR A 108 -14.92 5.08 -7.22
CA TYR A 108 -15.32 4.61 -8.56
C TYR A 108 -16.38 3.50 -8.56
N GLU A 109 -16.72 2.90 -7.41
CA GLU A 109 -17.82 1.92 -7.31
C GLU A 109 -19.19 2.61 -7.10
N GLY A 110 -19.44 3.69 -7.85
CA GLY A 110 -20.64 4.52 -7.74
C GLY A 110 -21.12 5.12 -9.06
N VAL A 111 -20.87 4.43 -10.18
CA VAL A 111 -21.44 4.73 -11.50
C VAL A 111 -22.21 3.53 -11.99
#